data_AF-A0A9N8DF48-F1
#
_entry.id   AF-A0A9N8DF48-F1
#
_cell.length_a   1.000
_cell.length_b   1.000
_cell.length_c   1.000
_cell.angle_alpha   90.00
_cell.angle_beta   90.00
_cell.angle_gamma   90.00
#
_symmetry.space_group_name_H-M   'P 1'
#
loop_
_entity.id
_entity.type
_entity.pdbx_description
1 polymer ?
#
loop_
_entity_poly.entity_id
_entity_poly.type
_entity_poly.pdbx_seq_one_letter_code
_entity_poly.pdbx_strand_id
1 'polypeptide(L)'
;MNSRSIRCFGSLMALLLCPFMAEGWILQNNAISPVVSKRCRLQAAAGEDAAQELQDQARKLREEIDAFQQEKDQVEQAERQARIEEKQAKQKAKDFYSAIVPILKPDGSTMEEKVEFRPVSQKQDSEIVVLEGSLPLGLILEEGELVGTTVVDQVAEGGNAEMAGVQVGDILRACTACEMNMEAPTWQLLAGGIGVPKTKRMMYVVDQRPFEEVMDAIGSNRMDPEGRPVLLVVERKRQ
;
A
#
# COMPACT_ATOMS: atom_id res chain seq x y z
N MET A 1 26.49 -23.53 -23.24
CA MET A 1 27.18 -22.36 -22.64
C MET A 1 26.09 -21.37 -22.25
N ASN A 2 25.78 -20.99 -21.02
CA ASN A 2 26.33 -21.22 -19.68
C ASN A 2 25.12 -21.21 -18.72
N SER A 3 24.95 -22.26 -17.92
CA SER A 3 23.91 -22.41 -16.90
C SER A 3 24.43 -21.97 -15.54
N ARG A 4 23.67 -21.12 -14.82
CA ARG A 4 23.87 -20.78 -13.40
C ARG A 4 22.47 -20.73 -12.76
N SER A 5 22.02 -21.78 -12.08
CA SER A 5 22.29 -22.16 -10.67
C SER A 5 21.84 -21.07 -9.68
N ILE A 6 20.58 -21.20 -9.24
CA ILE A 6 19.96 -20.44 -8.15
C ILE A 6 20.18 -21.24 -6.85
N ARG A 7 20.84 -20.62 -5.87
CA ARG A 7 20.97 -21.16 -4.51
C ARG A 7 19.81 -20.63 -3.66
N CYS A 8 18.94 -21.52 -3.21
CA CYS A 8 18.01 -21.25 -2.11
C CYS A 8 18.75 -21.43 -0.78
N PHE A 9 18.83 -20.37 0.02
CA PHE A 9 19.23 -20.44 1.43
C PHE A 9 17.95 -20.31 2.28
N GLY A 10 17.74 -21.27 3.16
CA GLY A 10 16.58 -21.33 4.05
C GLY A 10 16.80 -20.66 5.41
N SER A 11 15.73 -20.62 6.20
CA SER A 11 15.72 -20.85 7.66
C SER A 11 14.25 -20.86 8.12
N LEU A 12 13.67 -22.03 8.37
CA LEU A 12 13.36 -22.54 9.72
C LEU A 12 12.65 -21.51 10.62
N MET A 13 11.32 -21.45 10.50
CA MET A 13 10.45 -20.87 11.53
C MET A 13 9.94 -22.01 12.42
N ALA A 14 10.59 -22.19 13.57
CA ALA A 14 10.14 -23.07 14.63
C ALA A 14 9.10 -22.33 15.49
N LEU A 15 7.84 -22.71 15.33
CA LEU A 15 6.75 -22.42 16.27
C LEU A 15 6.95 -23.26 17.52
N LEU A 16 7.34 -22.63 18.63
CA LEU A 16 7.29 -23.23 19.96
C LEU A 16 6.27 -22.47 20.81
N LEU A 17 5.13 -23.13 20.97
CA LEU A 17 4.13 -22.92 22.01
C LEU A 17 4.77 -23.22 23.37
N CYS A 18 4.79 -22.25 24.28
CA CYS A 18 5.02 -22.50 25.70
C CYS A 18 3.72 -22.26 26.49
N PRO A 19 3.12 -23.31 27.08
CA PRO A 19 2.09 -23.15 28.09
C PRO A 19 2.73 -22.77 29.44
N PHE A 20 2.11 -21.80 30.09
CA PHE A 20 2.39 -21.32 31.44
C PHE A 20 2.03 -22.44 32.43
N MET A 21 3.03 -23.21 32.88
CA MET A 21 2.86 -24.23 33.92
C MET A 21 2.78 -23.57 35.30
N ALA A 22 1.71 -23.91 36.00
CA ALA A 22 1.58 -23.78 37.44
C ALA A 22 2.42 -24.86 38.13
N GLU A 23 3.39 -24.47 38.95
CA GLU A 23 3.94 -25.35 39.99
C GLU A 23 4.06 -24.55 41.30
N GLY A 24 3.15 -24.87 42.22
CA GLY A 24 3.31 -24.53 43.62
C GLY A 24 4.40 -25.40 44.23
N TRP A 25 5.45 -24.77 44.72
CA TRP A 25 6.37 -25.38 45.67
C TRP A 25 6.08 -24.83 47.07
N ILE A 26 5.43 -25.70 47.84
CA ILE A 26 5.33 -25.63 49.29
C ILE A 26 6.74 -25.78 49.85
N LEU A 27 7.34 -24.69 50.32
CA LEU A 27 8.56 -24.75 51.12
C LEU A 27 8.18 -25.02 52.58
N GLN A 28 8.69 -26.15 53.06
CA GLN A 28 8.54 -26.68 54.40
C GLN A 28 9.00 -25.69 55.47
N ASN A 29 8.13 -25.52 56.46
CA ASN A 29 8.47 -25.05 57.80
C ASN A 29 9.58 -25.93 58.39
N ASN A 30 10.78 -25.39 58.52
CA ASN A 30 11.78 -25.91 59.45
C ASN A 30 11.88 -24.96 60.65
N ALA A 31 11.30 -25.42 61.75
CA ALA A 31 11.47 -24.84 63.07
C ALA A 31 12.94 -24.97 63.48
N ILE A 32 13.65 -23.84 63.53
CA ILE A 32 14.97 -23.74 64.14
C ILE A 32 14.77 -23.12 65.53
N SER A 33 15.13 -23.90 66.56
CA SER A 33 15.06 -23.57 67.98
C SER A 33 15.85 -22.30 68.35
N PRO A 34 15.41 -21.53 69.36
CA PRO A 34 16.15 -20.38 69.84
C PRO A 34 17.23 -20.86 70.84
N VAL A 35 18.46 -21.08 70.35
CA VAL A 35 19.62 -21.15 71.25
C VAL A 35 20.16 -19.74 71.43
N VAL A 36 19.88 -19.22 72.61
CA VAL A 36 20.44 -18.01 73.20
C VAL A 36 21.97 -18.04 73.09
N SER A 37 22.53 -17.17 72.25
CA SER A 37 23.95 -16.78 72.34
C SER A 37 24.04 -15.26 72.52
N LYS A 38 24.04 -14.87 73.80
CA LYS A 38 24.43 -13.54 74.26
C LYS A 38 25.94 -13.41 74.09
N ARG A 39 26.43 -12.97 72.93
CA ARG A 39 27.77 -12.38 72.75
C ARG A 39 27.94 -11.88 71.32
N CYS A 40 27.59 -10.61 71.11
CA CYS A 40 28.24 -9.65 70.18
C CYS A 40 27.34 -8.42 70.07
N ARG A 41 27.40 -7.53 71.07
CA ARG A 41 26.68 -6.24 71.08
C ARG A 41 27.59 -5.05 70.74
N LEU A 42 28.74 -5.31 70.12
CA LEU A 42 29.79 -4.30 69.90
C LEU A 42 30.31 -4.21 68.46
N GLN A 43 29.62 -4.83 67.49
CA GLN A 43 29.91 -4.64 66.05
C GLN A 43 28.71 -4.10 65.25
N ALA A 44 27.54 -3.93 65.85
CA ALA A 44 26.33 -3.46 65.15
C ALA A 44 26.39 -1.98 64.76
N ALA A 45 27.01 -1.12 65.58
CA ALA A 45 27.06 0.32 65.32
C ALA A 45 27.95 0.72 64.13
N ALA A 46 28.96 -0.10 63.77
CA ALA A 46 29.81 0.16 62.60
C ALA A 46 29.22 -0.42 61.29
N GLY A 47 28.22 -1.30 61.39
CA GLY A 47 27.50 -1.87 60.24
C GLY A 47 26.24 -1.12 59.86
N GLU A 48 25.65 -0.35 60.78
CA GLU A 48 24.46 0.48 60.52
C GLU A 48 24.76 1.65 59.58
N ASP A 49 25.88 2.35 59.77
CA ASP A 49 26.33 3.42 58.86
C ASP A 49 26.64 2.87 57.46
N ALA A 50 27.35 1.73 57.38
CA ALA A 50 27.63 1.06 56.11
C ALA A 50 26.34 0.55 55.41
N ALA A 51 25.34 0.11 56.18
CA ALA A 51 24.05 -0.30 55.65
C ALA A 51 23.23 0.91 55.12
N GLN A 52 23.31 2.06 55.78
CA GLN A 52 22.67 3.30 55.32
C GLN A 52 23.33 3.85 54.04
N GLU A 53 24.67 3.85 53.96
CA GLU A 53 25.37 4.24 52.73
C GLU A 53 25.01 3.34 51.54
N LEU A 54 24.90 2.03 51.75
CA LEU A 54 24.46 1.09 50.71
C LEU A 54 23.01 1.33 50.29
N GLN A 55 22.12 1.68 51.22
CA GLN A 55 20.73 2.03 50.89
C GLN A 55 20.65 3.33 50.08
N ASP A 56 21.46 4.34 50.43
CA ASP A 56 21.51 5.61 49.71
C ASP A 56 22.12 5.45 48.31
N GLN A 57 23.16 4.63 48.16
CA GLN A 57 23.71 4.24 46.86
C GLN A 57 22.67 3.48 46.03
N ALA A 58 21.95 2.53 46.63
CA ALA A 58 20.89 1.80 45.95
C ALA A 58 19.74 2.72 45.50
N ARG A 59 19.42 3.76 46.27
CA ARG A 59 18.42 4.78 45.89
C ARG A 59 18.89 5.60 44.68
N LYS A 60 20.12 6.10 44.70
CA LYS A 60 20.72 6.85 43.58
C LYS A 60 20.75 6.02 42.29
N LEU A 61 21.17 4.76 42.38
CA LEU A 61 21.21 3.87 41.22
C LEU A 61 19.82 3.61 40.63
N ARG A 62 18.77 3.52 41.47
CA ARG A 62 17.39 3.39 40.99
C ARG A 62 16.93 4.63 40.24
N GLU A 63 17.21 5.82 40.78
CA GLU A 63 16.88 7.09 40.11
C GLU A 63 17.58 7.23 38.76
N GLU A 64 18.87 6.84 38.66
CA GLU A 64 19.60 6.82 37.40
C GLU A 64 19.01 5.82 36.41
N ILE A 65 18.70 4.59 36.85
CA ILE A 65 18.09 3.56 36.00
C ILE A 65 16.71 4.00 35.49
N ASP A 66 15.89 4.61 36.35
CA ASP A 66 14.56 5.11 36.00
C ASP A 66 14.67 6.24 34.96
N ALA A 67 15.65 7.14 35.11
CA ALA A 67 15.93 8.18 34.12
C ALA A 67 16.34 7.60 32.75
N PHE A 68 17.25 6.61 32.74
CA PHE A 68 17.64 5.92 31.50
C PHE A 68 16.49 5.16 30.85
N GLN A 69 15.61 4.55 31.64
CA GLN A 69 14.42 3.87 31.12
C GLN A 69 13.43 4.86 30.51
N GLN A 70 13.18 5.99 31.17
CA GLN A 70 12.32 7.04 30.62
C GLN A 70 12.86 7.62 29.32
N GLU A 71 14.18 7.86 29.21
CA GLU A 71 14.80 8.33 27.98
C GLU A 71 14.67 7.29 26.86
N LYS A 72 14.94 6.01 27.16
CA LYS A 72 14.78 4.92 26.20
C LYS A 72 13.34 4.80 25.71
N ASP A 73 12.36 4.88 26.61
CA ASP A 73 10.94 4.81 26.26
C ASP A 73 10.51 6.02 25.43
N GLN A 74 11.03 7.22 25.72
CA GLN A 74 10.77 8.43 24.91
C GLN A 74 11.33 8.31 23.50
N VAL A 75 12.56 7.82 23.33
CA VAL A 75 13.17 7.58 22.02
C VAL A 75 12.37 6.52 21.26
N GLU A 76 11.99 5.42 21.91
CA GLU A 76 11.19 4.36 21.28
C GLU A 76 9.80 4.86 20.87
N GLN A 77 9.15 5.66 21.71
CA GLN A 77 7.86 6.29 21.39
C GLN A 77 7.99 7.27 20.20
N ALA A 78 9.05 8.08 20.16
CA ALA A 78 9.31 9.00 19.06
C ALA A 78 9.57 8.24 17.74
N GLU A 79 10.35 7.15 17.77
CA GLU A 79 10.56 6.31 16.59
C GLU A 79 9.28 5.64 16.10
N ARG A 80 8.45 5.12 17.02
CA ARG A 80 7.16 4.52 16.68
C ARG A 80 6.23 5.56 16.04
N GLN A 81 6.19 6.77 16.60
CA GLN A 81 5.37 7.86 16.08
C GLN A 81 5.85 8.28 14.68
N ALA A 82 7.17 8.46 14.49
CA ALA A 82 7.74 8.77 13.17
C ALA A 82 7.42 7.69 12.12
N ARG A 83 7.48 6.40 12.49
CA ARG A 83 7.10 5.30 11.58
C ARG A 83 5.61 5.31 11.23
N ILE A 84 4.75 5.67 12.17
CA ILE A 84 3.31 5.77 11.92
C ILE A 84 3.03 6.95 10.98
N GLU A 85 3.66 8.10 11.22
CA GLU A 85 3.52 9.29 10.39
C GLU A 85 4.04 9.04 8.96
N GLU A 86 5.18 8.37 8.80
CA GLU A 86 5.69 7.99 7.50
C GLU A 86 4.74 7.04 6.76
N LYS A 87 4.18 6.04 7.45
CA LYS A 87 3.18 5.13 6.88
C LYS A 87 1.91 5.87 6.48
N GLN A 88 1.44 6.79 7.31
CA GLN A 88 0.26 7.61 7.02
C GLN A 88 0.52 8.55 5.84
N ALA A 89 1.70 9.17 5.75
CA ALA A 89 2.07 10.03 4.63
C ALA A 89 2.15 9.23 3.32
N LYS A 90 2.75 8.03 3.34
CA LYS A 90 2.77 7.11 2.19
C LYS A 90 1.36 6.67 1.80
N GLN A 91 0.50 6.35 2.77
CA GLN A 91 -0.87 5.95 2.49
C GLN A 91 -1.68 7.10 1.89
N LYS A 92 -1.56 8.31 2.46
CA LYS A 92 -2.17 9.52 1.89
C LYS A 92 -1.71 9.77 0.46
N ALA A 93 -0.40 9.65 0.20
CA ALA A 93 0.13 9.78 -1.16
C ALA A 93 -0.48 8.75 -2.12
N LYS A 94 -0.58 7.48 -1.71
CA LYS A 94 -1.24 6.43 -2.51
C LYS A 94 -2.70 6.74 -2.78
N ASP A 95 -3.42 7.24 -1.78
CA ASP A 95 -4.83 7.58 -1.93
C ASP A 95 -5.03 8.73 -2.93
N PHE A 96 -4.12 9.71 -2.97
CA PHE A 96 -4.15 10.80 -3.96
C PHE A 96 -3.89 10.35 -5.40
N TYR A 97 -3.05 9.34 -5.61
CA TYR A 97 -2.75 8.79 -6.94
C TYR A 97 -3.55 7.54 -7.24
N SER A 98 -4.74 7.41 -6.66
CA SER A 98 -5.61 6.26 -6.89
C SER A 98 -6.95 6.67 -7.42
N ALA A 99 -7.51 5.85 -8.31
CA ALA A 99 -8.83 6.03 -8.85
C ALA A 99 -9.63 4.74 -8.75
N ILE A 100 -10.93 4.86 -8.50
CA ILE A 100 -11.86 3.75 -8.58
C ILE A 100 -12.29 3.67 -10.04
N VAL A 101 -12.06 2.51 -10.67
CA VAL A 101 -12.36 2.29 -12.07
C VAL A 101 -13.07 0.95 -12.30
N PRO A 102 -13.97 0.87 -13.27
CA PRO A 102 -14.60 -0.39 -13.65
C PRO A 102 -13.61 -1.28 -14.40
N ILE A 103 -13.22 -2.39 -13.78
CA ILE A 103 -12.33 -3.39 -14.37
C ILE A 103 -13.13 -4.62 -14.74
N LEU A 104 -12.96 -5.08 -15.98
CA LEU A 104 -13.49 -6.35 -16.44
C LEU A 104 -12.63 -7.49 -15.86
N LYS A 105 -13.24 -8.32 -15.03
CA LYS A 105 -12.60 -9.51 -14.48
C LYS A 105 -12.65 -10.67 -15.48
N PRO A 106 -11.79 -11.71 -15.31
CA PRO A 106 -11.79 -12.88 -16.19
C PRO A 106 -13.12 -13.67 -16.20
N ASP A 107 -13.95 -13.50 -15.17
CA ASP A 107 -15.29 -14.08 -15.07
C ASP A 107 -16.34 -13.35 -15.93
N GLY A 108 -15.97 -12.22 -16.56
CA GLY A 108 -16.83 -11.38 -17.37
C GLY A 108 -17.64 -10.36 -16.57
N SER A 109 -17.49 -10.29 -15.26
CA SER A 109 -18.11 -9.26 -14.43
C SER A 109 -17.28 -7.97 -14.44
N THR A 110 -17.96 -6.82 -14.36
CA THR A 110 -17.31 -5.52 -14.19
C THR A 110 -17.39 -5.15 -12.71
N MET A 111 -16.24 -4.92 -12.08
CA MET A 111 -16.16 -4.52 -10.68
C MET A 111 -15.40 -3.21 -10.56
N GLU A 112 -15.92 -2.32 -9.70
CA GLU A 112 -15.22 -1.10 -9.30
C GLU A 112 -14.01 -1.47 -8.43
N GLU A 113 -12.81 -1.25 -8.95
CA GLU A 113 -11.57 -1.54 -8.26
C GLU A 113 -10.72 -0.28 -8.14
N LYS A 114 -10.10 -0.12 -6.97
CA LYS A 114 -9.16 0.97 -6.72
C LYS A 114 -7.81 0.64 -7.36
N VAL A 115 -7.43 1.41 -8.37
CA VAL A 115 -6.15 1.29 -9.06
C VAL A 115 -5.21 2.40 -8.58
N GLU A 116 -3.99 2.01 -8.20
CA GLU A 116 -2.90 2.94 -7.86
C GLU A 116 -2.09 3.28 -9.12
N PHE A 117 -1.91 4.57 -9.38
CA PHE A 117 -1.06 5.08 -10.45
C PHE A 117 0.23 5.63 -9.86
N ARG A 118 1.35 5.42 -10.56
CA ARG A 118 2.61 6.04 -10.19
C ARG A 118 2.61 7.47 -10.76
N PRO A 119 2.81 8.51 -9.95
CA PRO A 119 2.84 9.89 -10.46
C PRO A 119 3.96 10.04 -11.49
N VAL A 120 3.63 10.71 -12.59
CA VAL A 120 4.62 11.14 -13.58
C VAL A 120 5.40 12.34 -13.05
N SER A 121 4.71 13.24 -12.34
CA SER A 121 5.35 14.40 -11.73
C SER A 121 6.28 14.00 -10.57
N GLN A 122 7.50 14.53 -10.57
CA GLN A 122 8.44 14.31 -9.45
C GLN A 122 8.08 15.15 -8.22
N LYS A 123 7.35 16.25 -8.40
CA LYS A 123 7.07 17.25 -7.37
C LYS A 123 5.81 16.96 -6.55
N GLN A 124 5.12 15.84 -6.83
CA GLN A 124 3.83 15.48 -6.22
C GLN A 124 2.78 16.60 -6.32
N ASP A 125 2.84 17.38 -7.39
CA ASP A 125 1.96 18.51 -7.68
C ASP A 125 0.82 18.11 -8.63
N SER A 126 0.55 16.81 -8.78
CA SER A 126 -0.50 16.28 -9.62
C SER A 126 -1.54 15.49 -8.85
N GLU A 127 -2.70 15.30 -9.46
CA GLU A 127 -3.77 14.46 -8.95
C GLU A 127 -4.41 13.64 -10.06
N ILE A 128 -4.94 12.47 -9.69
CA ILE A 128 -5.64 11.60 -10.62
C ILE A 128 -7.13 11.97 -10.61
N VAL A 129 -7.67 12.22 -11.80
CA VAL A 129 -9.08 12.54 -12.01
C VAL A 129 -9.69 11.54 -12.97
N VAL A 130 -10.87 11.02 -12.63
CA VAL A 130 -11.66 10.16 -13.51
C VAL A 130 -12.76 11.00 -14.15
N LEU A 131 -12.81 11.00 -15.47
CA LEU A 131 -13.74 11.80 -16.27
C LEU A 131 -14.54 10.87 -17.20
N GLU A 132 -15.81 11.21 -17.41
CA GLU A 132 -16.71 10.48 -18.30
C GLU A 132 -17.11 11.38 -19.47
N GLY A 133 -16.74 10.99 -20.70
CA GLY A 133 -17.01 11.76 -21.90
C GLY A 133 -17.71 10.95 -22.99
N SER A 134 -18.79 11.48 -23.56
CA SER A 134 -19.47 10.84 -24.71
C SER A 134 -18.69 11.02 -26.01
N LEU A 135 -18.77 10.03 -26.91
CA LEU A 135 -18.20 10.14 -28.25
C LEU A 135 -19.11 10.97 -29.19
N PRO A 136 -18.54 11.77 -30.11
CA PRO A 136 -17.12 12.09 -30.26
C PRO A 136 -16.61 12.97 -29.12
N LEU A 137 -15.40 12.71 -28.61
CA LEU A 137 -14.85 13.44 -27.45
C LEU A 137 -14.50 14.90 -27.80
N GLY A 138 -13.95 15.15 -29.00
CA GLY A 138 -13.45 16.48 -29.37
C GLY A 138 -12.11 16.81 -28.70
N LEU A 139 -11.18 15.84 -28.68
CA LEU A 139 -9.85 15.97 -28.11
C LEU A 139 -8.79 15.77 -29.18
N ILE A 140 -7.71 16.55 -29.08
CA ILE A 140 -6.46 16.32 -29.80
C ILE A 140 -5.44 15.90 -28.76
N LEU A 141 -4.86 14.71 -28.98
CA LEU A 141 -3.83 14.14 -28.13
C LEU A 141 -2.48 14.27 -28.84
N GLU A 142 -1.43 14.44 -28.06
CA GLU A 142 -0.04 14.44 -28.51
C GLU A 142 0.81 13.50 -27.66
N GLU A 143 1.95 13.09 -28.20
CA GLU A 143 2.99 12.42 -27.41
C GLU A 143 3.71 13.46 -26.55
N GLY A 144 3.74 13.23 -25.23
CA GLY A 144 4.35 14.15 -24.28
C GLY A 144 5.88 14.16 -24.34
N GLU A 145 6.50 15.11 -23.63
CA GLU A 145 7.97 15.22 -23.54
C GLU A 145 8.64 13.97 -22.94
N LEU A 146 7.89 13.24 -22.10
CA LEU A 146 8.34 12.00 -21.49
C LEU A 146 7.92 10.81 -22.37
N VAL A 147 8.88 9.95 -22.68
CA VAL A 147 8.66 8.78 -23.55
C VAL A 147 7.50 7.92 -23.02
N GLY A 148 6.54 7.63 -23.89
CA GLY A 148 5.37 6.80 -23.58
C GLY A 148 4.35 7.49 -22.66
N THR A 149 4.29 8.82 -22.71
CA THR A 149 3.20 9.61 -22.11
C THR A 149 2.36 10.24 -23.21
N THR A 150 1.05 10.27 -23.02
CA THR A 150 0.11 10.92 -23.94
C THR A 150 -0.53 12.09 -23.22
N VAL A 151 -0.49 13.28 -23.83
CA VAL A 151 -0.98 14.53 -23.24
C VAL A 151 -2.10 15.11 -24.09
N VAL A 152 -3.04 15.79 -23.45
CA VAL A 152 -4.09 16.55 -24.12
C VAL A 152 -3.50 17.88 -24.63
N ASP A 153 -3.35 18.03 -25.94
CA ASP A 153 -2.88 19.27 -26.57
C ASP A 153 -4.02 20.29 -26.72
N GLN A 154 -5.16 19.86 -27.26
CA GLN A 154 -6.31 20.74 -27.49
C GLN A 154 -7.63 20.06 -27.15
N VAL A 155 -8.56 20.88 -26.65
CA VAL A 155 -9.94 20.49 -26.38
C VAL A 155 -10.84 21.40 -27.22
N ALA A 156 -11.79 20.79 -27.95
CA ALA A 156 -12.75 21.55 -28.73
C ALA A 156 -13.74 22.30 -27.84
N GLU A 157 -13.89 23.60 -28.06
CA GLU A 157 -14.85 24.45 -27.35
C GLU A 157 -16.29 23.99 -27.60
N GLY A 158 -17.08 23.85 -26.53
CA GLY A 158 -18.41 23.25 -26.52
C GLY A 158 -18.43 21.74 -26.76
N GLY A 159 -17.27 21.08 -26.79
CA GLY A 159 -17.14 19.65 -27.03
C GLY A 159 -17.49 18.79 -25.82
N ASN A 160 -17.77 17.51 -26.08
CA ASN A 160 -18.12 16.56 -25.01
C ASN A 160 -17.00 16.39 -23.97
N ALA A 161 -15.73 16.48 -24.39
CA ALA A 161 -14.60 16.39 -23.46
C ALA A 161 -14.43 17.65 -22.60
N GLU A 162 -14.70 18.84 -23.14
CA GLU A 162 -14.73 20.07 -22.33
C GLU A 162 -15.85 19.97 -21.28
N MET A 163 -17.04 19.52 -21.69
CA MET A 163 -18.17 19.29 -20.78
C MET A 163 -17.88 18.22 -19.72
N ALA A 164 -17.09 17.21 -20.07
CA ALA A 164 -16.60 16.20 -19.12
C ALA A 164 -15.55 16.77 -18.16
N GLY A 165 -15.02 17.96 -18.41
CA GLY A 165 -14.03 18.63 -17.57
C GLY A 165 -12.58 18.28 -17.92
N VAL A 166 -12.31 17.75 -19.12
CA VAL A 166 -10.93 17.54 -19.63
C VAL A 166 -10.27 18.88 -19.89
N GLN A 167 -9.00 19.02 -19.54
CA GLN A 167 -8.22 20.25 -19.69
C GLN A 167 -6.98 20.01 -20.55
N VAL A 168 -6.52 21.07 -21.22
CA VAL A 168 -5.22 21.07 -21.94
C VAL A 168 -4.09 20.86 -20.94
N GLY A 169 -3.16 19.98 -21.27
CA GLY A 169 -2.04 19.57 -20.42
C GLY A 169 -2.34 18.40 -19.49
N ASP A 170 -3.57 17.86 -19.48
CA ASP A 170 -3.88 16.62 -18.77
C ASP A 170 -3.09 15.44 -19.40
N ILE A 171 -2.49 14.60 -18.55
CA ILE A 171 -1.76 13.40 -18.99
C ILE A 171 -2.72 12.21 -18.93
N LEU A 172 -2.95 11.52 -20.04
CA LEU A 172 -3.81 10.35 -20.06
C LEU A 172 -3.09 9.13 -19.44
N ARG A 173 -3.69 8.53 -18.41
CA ARG A 173 -3.13 7.40 -17.64
C ARG A 173 -3.83 6.08 -17.96
N ALA A 174 -5.14 6.13 -18.15
CA ALA A 174 -5.94 5.01 -18.61
C ALA A 174 -7.18 5.49 -19.35
N CYS A 175 -7.73 4.65 -20.21
CA CYS A 175 -9.01 4.89 -20.86
C CYS A 175 -9.78 3.59 -21.01
N THR A 176 -11.10 3.65 -21.14
CA THR A 176 -11.82 2.45 -21.57
C THR A 176 -11.47 2.11 -23.02
N ALA A 177 -11.51 0.82 -23.34
CA ALA A 177 -11.33 0.30 -24.68
C ALA A 177 -12.30 -0.87 -24.90
N CYS A 178 -12.67 -1.11 -26.16
CA CYS A 178 -13.53 -2.20 -26.56
C CYS A 178 -12.77 -3.17 -27.46
N GLU A 179 -12.75 -4.44 -27.09
CA GLU A 179 -12.15 -5.51 -27.87
C GLU A 179 -13.24 -6.49 -28.33
N MET A 180 -13.18 -6.91 -29.60
CA MET A 180 -14.03 -7.98 -30.11
C MET A 180 -13.41 -9.32 -29.77
N ASN A 181 -14.06 -10.08 -28.89
CA ASN A 181 -13.64 -11.42 -28.54
C ASN A 181 -14.64 -12.46 -29.07
N MET A 182 -14.14 -13.57 -29.60
CA MET A 182 -14.97 -14.68 -30.06
C MET A 182 -15.28 -15.58 -28.87
N GLU A 183 -16.51 -15.53 -28.38
CA GLU A 183 -16.96 -16.46 -27.36
C GLU A 183 -17.61 -17.68 -28.03
N ALA A 184 -17.01 -18.86 -27.82
CA ALA A 184 -17.61 -20.13 -28.20
C ALA A 184 -18.05 -20.86 -26.92
N PRO A 185 -19.36 -20.90 -26.60
CA PRO A 185 -19.82 -21.67 -25.46
C PRO A 185 -19.50 -23.16 -25.69
N THR A 186 -19.02 -23.84 -24.64
CA THR A 186 -18.48 -25.21 -24.70
C THR A 186 -19.42 -26.20 -25.38
N TRP A 187 -20.75 -26.01 -25.25
CA TRP A 187 -21.75 -26.84 -25.92
C TRP A 187 -21.80 -26.64 -27.44
N GLN A 188 -21.61 -25.41 -27.94
CA GLN A 188 -21.60 -25.13 -29.37
C GLN A 188 -20.34 -25.68 -30.05
N LEU A 189 -19.21 -25.73 -29.36
CA LEU A 189 -17.99 -26.37 -29.89
C LEU A 189 -18.21 -27.87 -30.17
N LEU A 190 -18.98 -28.57 -29.32
CA LEU A 190 -19.31 -29.98 -29.53
C LEU A 190 -20.33 -30.21 -30.66
N ALA A 191 -21.17 -29.21 -30.94
CA ALA A 191 -22.20 -29.27 -31.98
C ALA A 191 -21.79 -28.61 -33.32
N GLY A 192 -20.53 -28.21 -33.47
CA GLY A 192 -20.02 -27.57 -34.70
C GLY A 192 -20.50 -26.13 -34.92
N GLY A 193 -20.90 -25.42 -33.87
CA GLY A 193 -21.32 -24.03 -33.92
C GLY A 193 -20.15 -23.06 -34.16
N ILE A 194 -20.41 -22.03 -34.97
CA ILE A 194 -19.50 -20.90 -35.17
C ILE A 194 -19.65 -19.96 -33.96
N GLY A 195 -18.53 -19.56 -33.34
CA GLY A 195 -18.55 -18.65 -32.18
C GLY A 195 -19.22 -17.31 -32.49
N VAL A 196 -19.79 -16.67 -31.47
CA VAL A 196 -20.45 -15.37 -31.63
C VAL A 196 -19.48 -14.27 -31.21
N PRO A 197 -19.23 -13.25 -32.05
CA PRO A 197 -18.41 -12.12 -31.65
C PRO A 197 -19.14 -11.34 -30.55
N LYS A 198 -18.46 -11.13 -29.42
CA LYS A 198 -18.91 -10.23 -28.37
C LYS A 198 -17.89 -9.13 -28.14
N THR A 199 -18.38 -7.90 -28.12
CA THR A 199 -17.58 -6.76 -27.70
C THR A 199 -17.46 -6.76 -26.19
N LYS A 200 -16.23 -6.81 -25.69
CA LYS A 200 -15.91 -6.65 -24.27
C LYS A 200 -15.31 -5.27 -24.05
N ARG A 201 -15.81 -4.57 -23.04
CA ARG A 201 -15.28 -3.28 -22.62
C ARG A 201 -14.34 -3.50 -21.43
N MET A 202 -13.15 -2.93 -21.50
CA MET A 202 -12.12 -3.06 -20.47
C MET A 202 -11.44 -1.71 -20.22
N MET A 203 -10.70 -1.62 -19.11
CA MET A 203 -9.82 -0.48 -18.84
C MET A 203 -8.45 -0.75 -19.45
N TYR A 204 -8.00 0.13 -20.34
CA TYR A 204 -6.71 0.09 -21.01
C TYR A 204 -5.75 1.07 -20.33
N VAL A 205 -4.61 0.57 -19.87
CA VAL A 205 -3.57 1.38 -19.24
C VAL A 205 -2.68 1.99 -20.32
N VAL A 206 -2.58 3.31 -20.32
CA VAL A 206 -1.87 4.12 -21.34
C VAL A 206 -0.39 4.26 -21.04
N ASP A 207 0.02 4.09 -19.79
CA ASP A 207 1.41 4.27 -19.36
C ASP A 207 2.41 3.42 -20.15
N GLN A 208 3.41 4.09 -20.75
CA GLN A 208 4.48 3.47 -21.54
C GLN A 208 3.99 2.73 -22.79
N ARG A 209 2.80 3.07 -23.29
CA ARG A 209 2.26 2.54 -24.55
C ARG A 209 2.61 3.46 -25.72
N PRO A 210 2.78 2.91 -26.93
CA PRO A 210 2.97 3.72 -28.12
C PRO A 210 1.69 4.53 -28.40
N PHE A 211 1.86 5.74 -28.89
CA PHE A 211 0.78 6.71 -29.10
C PHE A 211 -0.34 6.15 -30.00
N GLU A 212 0.03 5.39 -31.03
CA GLU A 212 -0.91 4.76 -31.96
C GLU A 212 -1.83 3.76 -31.28
N GLU A 213 -1.30 2.92 -30.37
CA GLU A 213 -2.13 1.98 -29.60
C GLU A 213 -3.12 2.71 -28.70
N VAL A 214 -2.73 3.86 -28.14
CA VAL A 214 -3.59 4.68 -27.30
C VAL A 214 -4.75 5.27 -28.11
N MET A 215 -4.44 5.79 -29.30
CA MET A 215 -5.45 6.32 -30.22
C MET A 215 -6.43 5.24 -30.69
N ASP A 216 -5.92 4.04 -30.99
CA ASP A 216 -6.75 2.88 -31.35
C ASP A 216 -7.62 2.43 -30.17
N ALA A 217 -7.08 2.40 -28.95
CA ALA A 217 -7.81 2.06 -27.73
C ALA A 217 -8.98 3.04 -27.48
N ILE A 218 -8.75 4.35 -27.59
CA ILE A 218 -9.82 5.35 -27.45
C ILE A 218 -10.84 5.20 -28.57
N GLY A 219 -10.37 5.09 -29.82
CA GLY A 219 -11.22 4.94 -31.00
C GLY A 219 -12.09 3.68 -30.96
N SER A 220 -11.61 2.62 -30.32
CA SER A 220 -12.32 1.34 -30.19
C SER A 220 -13.66 1.46 -29.46
N ASN A 221 -13.83 2.44 -28.56
CA ASN A 221 -15.09 2.66 -27.82
C ASN A 221 -16.29 2.93 -28.74
N ARG A 222 -16.08 3.31 -30.01
CA ARG A 222 -17.15 3.40 -31.02
C ARG A 222 -17.85 2.05 -31.29
N MET A 223 -17.22 0.95 -30.91
CA MET A 223 -17.74 -0.41 -31.07
C MET A 223 -18.59 -0.87 -29.87
N ASP A 224 -18.76 -0.04 -28.83
CA ASP A 224 -19.59 -0.37 -27.67
C ASP A 224 -21.07 -0.43 -28.10
N PRO A 225 -21.73 -1.61 -28.05
CA PRO A 225 -23.12 -1.75 -28.48
C PRO A 225 -24.10 -0.94 -27.63
N GLU A 226 -23.72 -0.61 -26.38
CA GLU A 226 -24.53 0.16 -25.45
C GLU A 226 -24.31 1.68 -25.58
N GLY A 227 -23.32 2.12 -26.36
CA GLY A 227 -23.03 3.55 -26.56
C GLY A 227 -22.67 4.30 -25.27
N ARG A 228 -22.09 3.62 -24.29
CA ARG A 228 -21.75 4.20 -22.98
C ARG A 228 -20.63 5.24 -23.11
N PRO A 229 -20.60 6.29 -22.26
CA PRO A 229 -19.54 7.29 -22.28
C PRO A 229 -18.17 6.65 -22.06
N VAL A 230 -17.11 7.19 -22.66
CA VAL A 230 -15.72 6.78 -22.46
C VAL A 230 -15.26 7.25 -21.09
N LEU A 231 -14.63 6.36 -20.32
CA LEU A 231 -13.96 6.74 -19.09
C LEU A 231 -12.51 7.08 -19.41
N LEU A 232 -12.07 8.25 -18.96
CA LEU A 232 -10.71 8.75 -19.07
C LEU A 232 -10.17 8.94 -17.66
N VAL A 233 -9.02 8.34 -17.38
CA VAL A 233 -8.26 8.58 -16.16
C VAL A 233 -7.09 9.46 -16.52
N VAL A 234 -7.08 10.68 -16.00
CA VAL A 234 -6.06 11.68 -16.31
C VAL A 234 -5.28 12.08 -15.06
N GLU A 235 -4.00 12.36 -15.23
CA GLU A 235 -3.16 13.03 -14.23
C GLU A 235 -3.12 14.52 -14.56
N ARG A 236 -3.67 15.33 -13.67
CA ARG A 236 -3.76 16.78 -13.79
C ARG A 236 -2.81 17.46 -12.83
N LYS A 237 -2.12 18.50 -13.28
CA LYS A 237 -1.33 19.37 -12.40
C LYS A 237 -2.26 20.23 -11.55
N ARG A 238 -2.06 20.23 -10.22
CA ARG A 238 -2.76 21.11 -9.30
C ARG A 238 -2.35 22.55 -9.57
N GLN A 239 -3.36 23.40 -9.78
CA GLN A 239 -3.20 24.85 -9.90
C GLN A 239 -3.04 25.50 -8.53
#